data_AF-A0A6I0EEM5-F1
#
_entry.id   AF-A0A6I0EEM5-F1
#
_cell.length_a   1.000
_cell.length_b   1.000
_cell.length_c   1.000
_cell.angle_alpha   90.00
_cell.angle_beta   90.00
_cell.angle_gamma   90.00
#
_symmetry.space_group_name_H-M   'P 1'
#
loop_
_entity.id
_entity.type
_entity.pdbx_description
1 polymer ?
#
loop_
_entity_poly.entity_id
_entity_poly.type
_entity_poly.pdbx_seq_one_letter_code
_entity_poly.pdbx_strand_id
1 'polypeptide(L)'
;MLNKVNPTVITLGIAGILAIAVGFYVNSVSWGPVAEEKTTQATSSDAKKPANDVTTAAMRPTWAASATGRVEPKSGEVRITAEVPGRIVDIAAALNDQVKAGDVLVRLDDDDAITKVVGANAEEKVRVRERNEEDARGLQQERRNAEDAVASAERAVFGAQQEYDDALDQKRNGSGTDDAVDKARTKLDDAKKKLADQRANLASVNAKSGMPLPTRLEAALAVARAELTAAELGVEHTRIRAPFDGTVLNVIAKEGEVATPSPENTLVVFGDLSTMKVRAEVEERDAAKIRVGQRVVVRADAYPDQDFEGRVTSIAQSLSPPNIQSRGPRRPNDVEVLEAMVELDGLPPLLTGMRVDVFFKHDATASTK
;
A
#
# COMPACT_ATOMS: atom_id res chain seq x y z
N MET A 1 -60.85 13.32 -8.54
CA MET A 1 -60.77 12.44 -9.73
C MET A 1 -59.78 11.33 -9.38
N LEU A 2 -60.24 10.18 -8.86
CA LEU A 2 -60.37 8.90 -9.58
C LEU A 2 -59.20 8.67 -10.57
N ASN A 3 -58.40 7.60 -10.53
CA ASN A 3 -58.67 6.24 -10.10
C ASN A 3 -57.35 5.47 -9.81
N LYS A 4 -57.39 4.52 -8.88
CA LYS A 4 -56.43 3.40 -8.77
C LYS A 4 -56.66 2.43 -9.94
N VAL A 5 -55.62 1.83 -10.50
CA VAL A 5 -55.68 0.51 -11.14
C VAL A 5 -54.42 -0.28 -10.81
N ASN A 6 -54.65 -1.52 -10.37
CA ASN A 6 -53.72 -2.54 -9.91
C ASN A 6 -53.50 -3.60 -11.04
N PRO A 7 -52.64 -4.62 -10.84
CA PRO A 7 -51.93 -5.38 -11.89
C PRO A 7 -52.71 -6.60 -12.44
N THR A 8 -52.03 -7.34 -13.34
CA THR A 8 -52.31 -8.71 -13.88
C THR A 8 -53.23 -8.83 -15.10
N VAL A 9 -53.06 -9.96 -15.83
CA VAL A 9 -53.85 -10.51 -16.97
C VAL A 9 -53.19 -10.09 -18.33
N ILE A 10 -52.68 -10.91 -19.29
CA ILE A 10 -52.97 -12.24 -19.93
C ILE A 10 -51.70 -12.64 -20.75
N THR A 11 -51.02 -13.80 -20.68
CA THR A 11 -51.24 -15.21 -21.13
C THR A 11 -51.44 -15.47 -22.65
N LEU A 12 -50.88 -16.59 -23.15
CA LEU A 12 -50.98 -17.22 -24.49
C LEU A 12 -50.12 -16.58 -25.60
N GLY A 13 -49.25 -17.28 -26.34
CA GLY A 13 -49.10 -18.70 -26.63
C GLY A 13 -48.90 -18.83 -28.15
N ILE A 14 -47.86 -19.52 -28.62
CA ILE A 14 -47.78 -20.25 -29.90
C ILE A 14 -46.50 -21.12 -29.88
N ALA A 15 -46.72 -22.43 -29.82
CA ALA A 15 -45.79 -23.43 -30.32
C ALA A 15 -46.12 -23.67 -31.80
N GLY A 16 -45.09 -23.75 -32.65
CA GLY A 16 -45.24 -23.99 -34.09
C GLY A 16 -44.09 -24.84 -34.61
N ILE A 17 -44.42 -26.09 -34.91
CA ILE A 17 -43.62 -27.17 -35.50
C ILE A 17 -43.21 -26.83 -36.95
N LEU A 18 -42.01 -27.22 -37.39
CA LEU A 18 -41.77 -27.73 -38.75
C LEU A 18 -40.40 -28.42 -38.89
N ALA A 19 -40.44 -29.75 -38.91
CA ALA A 19 -39.48 -30.61 -39.58
C ALA A 19 -40.16 -31.15 -40.85
N ILE A 20 -39.41 -31.31 -41.95
CA ILE A 20 -39.44 -32.46 -42.91
C ILE A 20 -38.47 -32.18 -44.09
N ALA A 21 -37.41 -32.99 -44.13
CA ALA A 21 -36.87 -33.83 -45.22
C ALA A 21 -36.49 -33.32 -46.63
N VAL A 22 -35.56 -34.12 -47.20
CA VAL A 22 -35.11 -34.31 -48.61
C VAL A 22 -33.74 -33.67 -48.89
N GLY A 23 -32.68 -34.36 -49.33
CA GLY A 23 -32.55 -35.74 -49.78
C GLY A 23 -31.07 -36.10 -50.06
N PHE A 24 -30.83 -37.41 -50.14
CA PHE A 24 -29.60 -38.09 -50.51
C PHE A 24 -29.01 -37.61 -51.85
N TYR A 25 -27.68 -37.39 -51.90
CA TYR A 25 -26.89 -37.68 -53.10
C TYR A 25 -25.52 -38.25 -52.69
N VAL A 26 -25.33 -39.54 -52.98
CA VAL A 26 -24.06 -40.27 -52.92
C VAL A 26 -23.43 -40.18 -54.29
N ASN A 27 -22.18 -39.74 -54.41
CA ASN A 27 -21.29 -40.31 -55.42
C ASN A 27 -19.80 -40.22 -55.04
N SER A 28 -19.21 -41.41 -54.99
CA SER A 28 -17.81 -41.85 -55.09
C SER A 28 -16.65 -40.83 -55.15
N VAL A 29 -15.73 -40.95 -54.19
CA VAL A 29 -14.30 -40.68 -54.41
C VAL A 29 -13.50 -41.91 -53.95
N SER A 30 -12.80 -42.49 -54.91
CA SER A 30 -12.06 -43.74 -54.88
C SER A 30 -10.75 -43.67 -54.09
N TRP A 31 -10.46 -44.75 -53.37
CA TRP A 31 -9.16 -45.08 -52.78
C TRP A 31 -8.09 -45.41 -53.83
N GLY A 32 -6.86 -44.94 -53.57
CA GLY A 32 -5.60 -45.36 -54.19
C GLY A 32 -4.53 -45.56 -53.11
N PRO A 33 -3.52 -46.42 -53.34
CA PRO A 33 -2.94 -47.28 -52.30
C PRO A 33 -1.84 -46.64 -51.44
N VAL A 34 -1.79 -47.11 -50.20
CA VAL A 34 -0.72 -46.89 -49.21
C VAL A 34 0.55 -47.62 -49.68
N ALA A 35 1.65 -46.89 -49.82
CA ALA A 35 2.95 -47.46 -50.09
C ALA A 35 3.55 -48.05 -48.80
N GLU A 36 3.75 -49.36 -48.82
CA GLU A 36 4.61 -50.14 -47.94
C GLU A 36 6.07 -49.70 -48.14
N GLU A 37 6.68 -49.08 -47.11
CA GLU A 37 8.12 -48.90 -47.07
C GLU A 37 8.76 -49.98 -46.19
N LYS A 38 9.61 -50.76 -46.85
CA LYS A 38 10.18 -52.02 -46.39
C LYS A 38 11.13 -51.82 -45.21
N THR A 39 10.86 -52.61 -44.18
CA THR A 39 11.82 -53.09 -43.17
C THR A 39 13.12 -53.53 -43.84
N THR A 40 14.19 -52.76 -43.63
CA THR A 40 15.55 -53.23 -43.92
C THR A 40 16.22 -53.54 -42.59
N GLN A 41 16.38 -54.83 -42.33
CA GLN A 41 17.21 -55.37 -41.26
C GLN A 41 18.66 -54.96 -41.50
N ALA A 42 19.25 -54.20 -40.59
CA ALA A 42 20.69 -54.06 -40.48
C ALA A 42 21.19 -55.04 -39.43
N THR A 43 22.01 -55.96 -39.92
CA THR A 43 22.75 -57.00 -39.21
C THR A 43 23.66 -56.44 -38.11
N SER A 44 23.72 -57.17 -37.00
CA SER A 44 24.72 -57.10 -35.95
C SER A 44 26.15 -57.24 -36.48
N SER A 45 27.03 -56.33 -36.08
CA SER A 45 28.48 -56.60 -35.97
C SER A 45 29.01 -55.86 -34.75
N ASP A 46 29.51 -56.64 -33.81
CA ASP A 46 30.36 -56.21 -32.70
C ASP A 46 31.47 -55.28 -33.17
N ALA A 47 31.66 -54.15 -32.47
CA ALA A 47 32.98 -53.65 -32.08
C ALA A 47 32.87 -52.41 -31.17
N LYS A 48 33.13 -52.64 -29.87
CA LYS A 48 34.00 -51.83 -29.01
C LYS A 48 33.51 -50.42 -28.60
N LYS A 49 32.87 -50.40 -27.43
CA LYS A 49 32.77 -49.28 -26.48
C LYS A 49 34.15 -48.62 -26.23
N PRO A 50 34.30 -47.30 -26.40
CA PRO A 50 35.19 -46.53 -25.56
C PRO A 50 34.42 -46.02 -24.34
N ALA A 51 34.94 -46.38 -23.17
CA ALA A 51 34.53 -45.87 -21.88
C ALA A 51 35.12 -44.47 -21.65
N ASN A 52 34.42 -43.71 -20.81
CA ASN A 52 34.83 -42.47 -20.15
C ASN A 52 34.85 -41.22 -21.03
N ASP A 53 33.67 -40.66 -21.26
CA ASP A 53 33.51 -39.21 -21.23
C ASP A 53 32.71 -38.86 -19.98
N VAL A 54 33.42 -38.69 -18.86
CA VAL A 54 32.85 -38.05 -17.68
C VAL A 54 32.82 -36.57 -18.01
N THR A 55 31.81 -36.15 -18.78
CA THR A 55 31.39 -34.76 -18.77
C THR A 55 31.04 -34.49 -17.31
N THR A 56 31.87 -33.70 -16.63
CA THR A 56 31.59 -33.12 -15.32
C THR A 56 30.23 -32.45 -15.41
N ALA A 57 29.18 -33.18 -15.06
CA ALA A 57 27.88 -32.62 -14.77
C ALA A 57 28.15 -31.63 -13.65
N ALA A 58 28.08 -30.33 -13.96
CA ALA A 58 28.29 -29.26 -13.00
C ALA A 58 27.48 -29.61 -11.75
N MET A 59 28.19 -29.80 -10.63
CA MET A 59 27.60 -30.20 -9.35
C MET A 59 26.51 -29.18 -9.02
N ARG A 60 25.24 -29.59 -9.12
CA ARG A 60 24.14 -28.68 -8.81
C ARG A 60 24.29 -28.28 -7.35
N PRO A 61 24.27 -26.98 -7.02
CA PRO A 61 24.36 -26.55 -5.63
C PRO A 61 23.25 -27.23 -4.83
N THR A 62 23.64 -27.90 -3.74
CA THR A 62 22.70 -28.47 -2.77
C THR A 62 22.21 -27.33 -1.87
N TRP A 63 20.89 -27.16 -1.82
CA TRP A 63 20.25 -26.13 -1.01
C TRP A 63 19.77 -26.71 0.31
N ALA A 64 19.84 -25.93 1.38
CA ALA A 64 19.35 -26.34 2.69
C ALA A 64 17.82 -26.48 2.70
N ALA A 65 17.15 -25.55 2.02
CA ALA A 65 15.71 -25.50 1.84
C ALA A 65 15.38 -24.75 0.55
N SER A 66 14.16 -24.94 0.05
CA SER A 66 13.59 -24.15 -1.05
C SER A 66 12.19 -23.69 -0.67
N ALA A 67 11.81 -22.50 -1.10
CA ALA A 67 10.51 -21.92 -0.81
C ALA A 67 9.99 -21.11 -2.01
N THR A 68 8.68 -21.03 -2.13
CA THR A 68 8.05 -20.07 -3.03
C THR A 68 7.98 -18.72 -2.34
N GLY A 69 8.31 -17.64 -3.05
CA GLY A 69 8.28 -16.29 -2.52
C GLY A 69 7.56 -15.30 -3.41
N ARG A 70 7.21 -14.16 -2.82
CA ARG A 70 6.67 -12.99 -3.51
C ARG A 70 7.55 -11.78 -3.22
N VAL A 71 7.91 -11.05 -4.26
CA VAL A 71 8.68 -9.82 -4.17
C VAL A 71 7.78 -8.71 -3.63
N GLU A 72 8.24 -8.00 -2.60
CA GLU A 72 7.54 -6.92 -1.91
C GLU A 72 8.49 -5.71 -1.76
N PRO A 73 7.96 -4.48 -1.68
CA PRO A 73 8.76 -3.31 -1.34
C PRO A 73 9.25 -3.42 0.12
N LYS A 74 10.23 -2.60 0.51
CA LYS A 74 10.83 -2.60 1.85
C LYS A 74 9.79 -2.49 2.97
N SER A 75 8.81 -1.62 2.76
CA SER A 75 7.72 -1.33 3.68
C SER A 75 6.62 -2.41 3.70
N GLY A 76 6.68 -3.39 2.79
CA GLY A 76 5.49 -4.13 2.36
C GLY A 76 4.54 -3.26 1.54
N GLU A 77 3.59 -3.90 0.85
CA GLU A 77 2.53 -3.18 0.15
C GLU A 77 1.57 -2.55 1.17
N VAL A 78 1.50 -1.23 1.19
CA VAL A 78 0.58 -0.48 2.05
C VAL A 78 -0.64 -0.09 1.23
N ARG A 79 -1.80 -0.55 1.67
CA ARG A 79 -3.09 -0.21 1.08
C ARG A 79 -3.66 1.01 1.80
N ILE A 80 -3.75 2.12 1.07
CA ILE A 80 -4.27 3.38 1.57
C ILE A 80 -5.78 3.42 1.31
N THR A 81 -6.55 3.61 2.37
CA THR A 81 -8.01 3.68 2.36
C THR A 81 -8.48 5.07 2.80
N ALA A 82 -9.74 5.41 2.59
CA ALA A 82 -10.30 6.64 3.14
C ALA A 82 -10.42 6.56 4.66
N GLU A 83 -10.18 7.68 5.35
CA GLU A 83 -10.42 7.81 6.80
C GLU A 83 -11.87 8.23 7.09
N VAL A 84 -12.45 9.05 6.22
CA VAL A 84 -13.84 9.51 6.27
C VAL A 84 -14.56 9.18 4.96
N PRO A 85 -15.88 8.91 5.00
CA PRO A 85 -16.63 8.74 3.76
C PRO A 85 -16.76 10.07 3.02
N GLY A 86 -16.59 10.05 1.69
CA GLY A 86 -16.66 11.25 0.87
C GLY A 86 -16.56 10.96 -0.62
N ARG A 87 -16.99 11.91 -1.46
CA ARG A 87 -16.81 11.82 -2.90
C ARG A 87 -15.36 12.19 -3.25
N ILE A 88 -14.72 11.41 -4.11
CA ILE A 88 -13.39 11.73 -4.63
C ILE A 88 -13.52 12.87 -5.64
N VAL A 89 -12.86 14.00 -5.37
CA VAL A 89 -12.89 15.20 -6.23
C VAL A 89 -11.61 15.35 -7.06
N ASP A 90 -10.49 14.81 -6.59
CA ASP A 90 -9.20 14.91 -7.28
C ASP A 90 -8.30 13.73 -6.89
N ILE A 91 -7.53 13.23 -7.86
CA ILE A 91 -6.50 12.22 -7.65
C ILE A 91 -5.15 12.83 -8.02
N ALA A 92 -4.39 13.21 -7.00
CA ALA A 92 -3.08 13.82 -7.16
C ALA A 92 -1.99 12.79 -7.50
N ALA A 93 -2.15 11.55 -7.05
CA ALA A 93 -1.19 10.46 -7.28
C ALA A 93 -1.30 9.87 -8.69
N ALA A 94 -0.16 9.70 -9.36
CA ALA A 94 -0.05 8.94 -10.61
C ALA A 94 0.67 7.61 -10.39
N LEU A 95 0.43 6.63 -11.26
CA LEU A 95 1.14 5.36 -11.25
C LEU A 95 2.66 5.59 -11.43
N ASN A 96 3.47 4.94 -10.60
CA ASN A 96 4.93 5.07 -10.53
C ASN A 96 5.44 6.44 -10.05
N ASP A 97 4.56 7.31 -9.54
CA ASP A 97 4.98 8.59 -9.01
C ASP A 97 5.75 8.42 -7.69
N GLN A 98 6.81 9.23 -7.52
CA GLN A 98 7.59 9.28 -6.30
C GLN A 98 7.06 10.39 -5.41
N VAL A 99 6.46 9.99 -4.30
CA VAL A 99 5.84 10.89 -3.35
C VAL A 99 6.58 10.82 -2.03
N LYS A 100 6.63 11.95 -1.36
CA LYS A 100 7.23 12.09 -0.05
C LYS A 100 6.16 12.01 1.04
N ALA A 101 6.58 11.74 2.26
CA ALA A 101 5.70 11.64 3.42
C ALA A 101 4.87 12.93 3.57
N GLY A 102 3.56 12.77 3.72
CA GLY A 102 2.60 13.87 3.85
C GLY A 102 2.06 14.45 2.54
N ASP A 103 2.57 14.04 1.38
CA ASP A 103 2.02 14.48 0.09
C ASP A 103 0.58 13.97 -0.09
N VAL A 104 -0.29 14.81 -0.65
CA VAL A 104 -1.68 14.42 -0.93
C VAL A 104 -1.71 13.44 -2.10
N LEU A 105 -2.38 12.30 -1.91
CA LEU A 105 -2.58 11.27 -2.95
C LEU A 105 -3.97 11.37 -3.56
N VAL A 106 -4.99 11.54 -2.72
CA VAL A 106 -6.40 11.63 -3.11
C VAL A 106 -7.08 12.70 -2.26
N ARG A 107 -7.92 13.52 -2.89
CA ARG A 107 -8.74 14.52 -2.20
C ARG A 107 -10.21 14.14 -2.28
N LEU A 108 -10.86 14.13 -1.13
CA LEU A 108 -12.30 14.02 -0.99
C LEU A 108 -12.91 15.42 -0.94
N ASP A 109 -14.20 15.51 -1.31
CA ASP A 109 -15.02 16.71 -1.15
C ASP A 109 -14.96 17.22 0.31
N ASP A 110 -14.49 18.44 0.50
CA ASP A 110 -14.22 19.05 1.80
C ASP A 110 -15.08 20.29 2.09
N ASP A 111 -16.08 20.60 1.26
CA ASP A 111 -16.95 21.78 1.42
C ASP A 111 -17.62 21.84 2.82
N ASP A 112 -18.14 20.71 3.28
CA ASP A 112 -18.76 20.57 4.61
C ASP A 112 -17.72 20.73 5.74
N ALA A 113 -16.50 20.23 5.54
CA ALA A 113 -15.42 20.32 6.51
C ALA A 113 -14.90 21.76 6.63
N ILE A 114 -14.70 22.44 5.50
CA ILE A 114 -14.31 23.85 5.44
C ILE A 114 -15.37 24.72 6.11
N THR A 115 -16.66 24.46 5.85
CA THR A 115 -17.75 25.21 6.49
C THR A 115 -17.72 25.09 8.01
N LYS A 116 -17.38 23.91 8.56
CA LYS A 116 -17.19 23.71 10.01
C LYS A 116 -16.00 24.48 10.54
N VAL A 117 -14.87 24.53 9.81
CA VAL A 117 -13.69 25.34 10.19
C VAL A 117 -14.07 26.83 10.26
N VAL A 118 -14.82 27.34 9.29
CA VAL A 118 -15.28 28.73 9.29
C VAL A 118 -16.15 29.03 10.50
N GLY A 119 -17.11 28.15 10.82
CA GLY A 119 -17.97 28.28 11.99
C GLY A 119 -17.19 28.25 13.31
N ALA A 120 -16.29 27.28 13.49
CA ALA A 120 -15.49 27.14 14.70
C ALA A 120 -14.50 28.30 14.89
N ASN A 121 -13.91 28.82 13.81
CA ASN A 121 -13.03 29.99 13.84
C ASN A 121 -13.81 31.27 14.21
N ALA A 122 -15.07 31.38 13.80
CA ALA A 122 -15.92 32.50 14.22
C ALA A 122 -16.24 32.43 15.73
N GLU A 123 -16.56 31.24 16.23
CA GLU A 123 -16.82 31.01 17.66
C GLU A 123 -15.56 31.26 18.51
N GLU A 124 -14.39 30.77 18.10
CA GLU A 124 -13.11 31.04 18.79
C GLU A 124 -12.88 32.55 18.95
N LYS A 125 -13.11 33.33 17.89
CA LYS A 125 -12.98 34.80 17.93
C LYS A 125 -13.99 35.46 18.87
N VAL A 126 -15.19 34.91 19.06
CA VAL A 126 -16.13 35.38 20.07
C VAL A 126 -15.56 35.11 21.46
N ARG A 127 -15.10 33.89 21.74
CA ARG A 127 -14.53 33.50 23.03
C ARG A 127 -13.26 34.25 23.38
N VAL A 128 -12.41 34.57 22.41
CA VAL A 128 -11.22 35.42 22.62
C VAL A 128 -11.64 36.81 23.10
N ARG A 129 -12.67 37.40 22.49
CA ARG A 129 -13.17 38.73 22.89
C ARG A 129 -13.73 38.70 24.31
N GLU A 130 -14.58 37.72 24.62
CA GLU A 130 -15.12 37.53 25.98
C GLU A 130 -13.99 37.36 27.02
N ARG A 131 -13.01 36.49 26.74
CA ARG A 131 -11.84 36.26 27.63
C ARG A 131 -11.02 37.54 27.85
N ASN A 132 -10.92 38.40 26.83
CA ASN A 132 -10.16 39.65 26.89
C ASN A 132 -10.89 40.77 27.65
N GLU A 133 -12.19 40.63 27.94
CA GLU A 133 -12.93 41.55 28.83
C GLU A 133 -12.53 41.37 30.30
N GLU A 134 -11.99 40.20 30.66
CA GLU A 134 -11.46 39.91 32.00
C GLU A 134 -9.98 40.32 32.10
N ASP A 135 -9.66 41.22 33.02
CA ASP A 135 -8.27 41.57 33.36
C ASP A 135 -7.50 40.33 33.83
N ALA A 136 -6.31 40.10 33.28
CA ALA A 136 -5.35 39.11 33.78
C ALA A 136 -4.02 39.76 34.15
N ARG A 137 -3.41 39.29 35.24
CA ARG A 137 -2.17 39.85 35.78
C ARG A 137 -1.25 38.75 36.30
N GLY A 138 0.04 39.05 36.38
CA GLY A 138 1.05 38.11 36.90
C GLY A 138 1.02 36.76 36.18
N LEU A 139 1.04 35.67 36.95
CA LEU A 139 1.08 34.30 36.41
C LEU A 139 -0.12 33.99 35.48
N GLN A 140 -1.31 34.53 35.74
CA GLN A 140 -2.47 34.31 34.88
C GLN A 140 -2.23 34.88 33.47
N GLN A 141 -1.63 36.07 33.38
CA GLN A 141 -1.29 36.68 32.09
C GLN A 141 -0.22 35.85 31.37
N GLU A 142 0.75 35.31 32.09
CA GLU A 142 1.76 34.41 31.51
C GLU A 142 1.13 33.16 30.89
N ARG A 143 0.18 32.50 31.58
CA ARG A 143 -0.57 31.38 30.99
C ARG A 143 -1.33 31.80 29.75
N ARG A 144 -2.11 32.90 29.82
CA ARG A 144 -2.88 33.40 28.68
C ARG A 144 -2.00 33.62 27.45
N ASN A 145 -0.83 34.24 27.64
CA ASN A 145 0.12 34.46 26.55
C ASN A 145 0.64 33.14 25.97
N ALA A 146 0.92 32.14 26.82
CA ALA A 146 1.39 30.83 26.37
C ALA A 146 0.29 30.03 25.63
N GLU A 147 -0.96 30.07 26.12
CA GLU A 147 -2.12 29.44 25.44
C GLU A 147 -2.39 30.09 24.08
N ASP A 148 -2.34 31.42 24.00
CA ASP A 148 -2.50 32.16 22.76
C ASP A 148 -1.35 31.87 21.78
N ALA A 149 -0.13 31.71 22.28
CA ALA A 149 1.02 31.32 21.48
C ALA A 149 0.85 29.91 20.88
N VAL A 150 0.37 28.93 21.66
CA VAL A 150 0.03 27.59 21.15
C VAL A 150 -1.05 27.67 20.08
N ALA A 151 -2.17 28.36 20.34
CA ALA A 151 -3.26 28.50 19.37
C ALA A 151 -2.82 29.24 18.08
N SER A 152 -1.89 30.19 18.18
CA SER A 152 -1.31 30.84 17.00
C SER A 152 -0.39 29.90 16.21
N ALA A 153 0.35 29.02 16.89
CA ALA A 153 1.23 28.05 16.27
C ALA A 153 0.44 26.92 15.60
N GLU A 154 -0.68 26.47 16.18
CA GLU A 154 -1.58 25.50 15.56
C GLU A 154 -2.15 26.02 14.24
N ARG A 155 -2.67 27.26 14.24
CA ARG A 155 -3.14 27.93 13.01
C ARG A 155 -2.03 28.11 11.98
N ALA A 156 -0.80 28.36 12.43
CA ALA A 156 0.34 28.47 11.53
C ALA A 156 0.70 27.12 10.89
N VAL A 157 0.55 26.01 11.61
CA VAL A 157 0.72 24.66 11.04
C VAL A 157 -0.36 24.37 10.00
N PHE A 158 -1.63 24.64 10.31
CA PHE A 158 -2.73 24.45 9.36
C PHE A 158 -2.53 25.29 8.08
N GLY A 159 -2.19 26.57 8.22
CA GLY A 159 -1.90 27.44 7.07
C GLY A 159 -0.67 26.99 6.27
N ALA A 160 0.41 26.58 6.94
CA ALA A 160 1.60 26.07 6.25
C ALA A 160 1.33 24.73 5.53
N GLN A 161 0.42 23.90 6.04
CA GLN A 161 -0.01 22.67 5.39
C GLN A 161 -0.80 22.96 4.12
N GLN A 162 -1.72 23.92 4.15
CA GLN A 162 -2.45 24.38 2.97
C GLN A 162 -1.49 24.94 1.91
N GLU A 163 -0.55 25.80 2.29
CA GLU A 163 0.46 26.34 1.36
C GLU A 163 1.33 25.23 0.74
N TYR A 164 1.63 24.18 1.50
CA TYR A 164 2.37 23.03 0.99
C TYR A 164 1.57 22.24 -0.06
N ASP A 165 0.29 22.01 0.21
CA ASP A 165 -0.62 21.32 -0.72
C ASP A 165 -0.81 22.15 -2.01
N ASP A 166 -0.99 23.46 -1.87
CA ASP A 166 -1.11 24.38 -3.01
C ASP A 166 0.15 24.38 -3.87
N ALA A 167 1.35 24.34 -3.26
CA ALA A 167 2.61 24.26 -3.97
C ALA A 167 2.75 22.93 -4.76
N LEU A 168 2.29 21.81 -4.18
CA LEU A 168 2.25 20.52 -4.87
C LEU A 168 1.29 20.57 -6.08
N ASP A 169 0.12 21.16 -5.91
CA ASP A 169 -0.86 21.32 -6.99
C ASP A 169 -0.34 22.22 -8.11
N GLN A 170 0.32 23.34 -7.78
CA GLN A 170 0.97 24.21 -8.76
C GLN A 170 2.07 23.48 -9.52
N LYS A 171 2.92 22.71 -8.83
CA LYS A 171 3.95 21.89 -9.47
C LYS A 171 3.33 20.88 -10.42
N ARG A 172 2.29 20.15 -9.99
CA ARG A 172 1.56 19.18 -10.81
C ARG A 172 0.97 19.81 -12.07
N ASN A 173 0.41 21.02 -11.93
CA ASN A 173 -0.20 21.76 -13.04
C ASN A 173 0.81 22.53 -13.92
N GLY A 174 2.12 22.39 -13.64
CA GLY A 174 3.21 23.01 -14.41
C GLY A 174 3.44 24.51 -14.17
N SER A 175 2.73 25.12 -13.21
CA SER A 175 2.90 26.53 -12.82
C SER A 175 3.86 26.74 -11.64
N GLY A 176 4.18 25.68 -10.91
CA GLY A 176 5.09 25.67 -9.75
C GLY A 176 6.48 25.11 -10.07
N THR A 177 7.36 25.16 -9.07
CA THR A 177 8.74 24.64 -9.14
C THR A 177 9.04 23.72 -7.96
N ASP A 178 10.05 22.84 -8.10
CA ASP A 178 10.51 22.01 -6.98
C ASP A 178 10.99 22.83 -5.78
N ASP A 179 11.68 23.95 -6.04
CA ASP A 179 12.13 24.88 -5.00
C ASP A 179 10.96 25.51 -4.22
N ALA A 180 9.82 25.77 -4.88
CA ALA A 180 8.62 26.26 -4.19
C ALA A 180 8.04 25.21 -3.23
N VAL A 181 7.99 23.94 -3.66
CA VAL A 181 7.54 22.81 -2.83
C VAL A 181 8.47 22.60 -1.64
N ASP A 182 9.79 22.62 -1.86
CA ASP A 182 10.77 22.43 -0.78
C ASP A 182 10.75 23.59 0.24
N LYS A 183 10.52 24.83 -0.21
CA LYS A 183 10.31 25.98 0.68
C LYS A 183 9.04 25.83 1.52
N ALA A 184 7.92 25.45 0.90
CA ALA A 184 6.66 25.25 1.60
C ALA A 184 6.76 24.10 2.62
N ARG A 185 7.47 23.01 2.28
CA ARG A 185 7.79 21.92 3.20
C ARG A 185 8.59 22.40 4.40
N THR A 186 9.66 23.14 4.16
CA THR A 186 10.51 23.67 5.24
C THR A 186 9.70 24.56 6.17
N LYS A 187 8.81 25.40 5.62
CA LYS A 187 7.90 26.25 6.40
C LYS A 187 6.93 25.43 7.26
N LEU A 188 6.39 24.34 6.73
CA LEU A 188 5.53 23.41 7.48
C LEU A 188 6.29 22.75 8.62
N ASP A 189 7.51 22.26 8.38
CA ASP A 189 8.35 21.64 9.41
C ASP A 189 8.73 22.64 10.52
N ASP A 190 9.06 23.88 10.15
CA ASP A 190 9.36 24.94 11.11
C ASP A 190 8.12 25.34 11.93
N ALA A 191 6.92 25.38 11.31
CA ALA A 191 5.67 25.60 12.02
C ALA A 191 5.37 24.47 13.03
N LYS A 192 5.60 23.20 12.64
CA LYS A 192 5.44 22.02 13.52
C LYS A 192 6.41 22.06 14.70
N LYS A 193 7.69 22.38 14.46
CA LYS A 193 8.68 22.58 15.53
C LYS A 193 8.27 23.69 16.48
N LYS A 194 7.86 24.84 15.94
CA LYS A 194 7.38 25.97 16.74
C LYS A 194 6.17 25.61 17.59
N LEU A 195 5.22 24.83 17.07
CA LEU A 195 4.09 24.32 17.83
C LEU A 195 4.55 23.43 19.00
N ALA A 196 5.48 22.51 18.76
CA ALA A 196 6.05 21.67 19.82
C ALA A 196 6.72 22.53 20.91
N ASP A 197 7.50 23.54 20.53
CA ASP A 197 8.15 24.48 21.46
C ASP A 197 7.13 25.28 22.28
N GLN A 198 6.06 25.78 21.65
CA GLN A 198 5.00 26.51 22.37
C GLN A 198 4.23 25.60 23.33
N ARG A 199 3.97 24.35 22.96
CA ARG A 199 3.34 23.37 23.85
C ARG A 199 4.23 23.04 25.05
N ALA A 200 5.53 22.88 24.84
CA ALA A 200 6.51 22.68 25.92
C ALA A 200 6.60 23.91 26.85
N ASN A 201 6.57 25.11 26.28
CA ASN A 201 6.53 26.36 27.05
C ASN A 201 5.25 26.46 27.89
N LEU A 202 4.07 26.19 27.31
CA LEU A 202 2.80 26.18 28.05
C LEU A 202 2.82 25.16 29.19
N ALA A 203 3.35 23.95 28.96
CA ALA A 203 3.52 22.95 30.00
C ALA A 203 4.41 23.44 31.15
N SER A 204 5.51 24.14 30.82
CA SER A 204 6.43 24.73 31.79
C SER A 204 5.79 25.87 32.59
N VAL A 205 4.97 26.71 31.95
CA VAL A 205 4.20 27.79 32.61
C VAL A 205 3.17 27.20 33.57
N ASN A 206 2.44 26.16 33.14
CA ASN A 206 1.44 25.49 33.97
C ASN A 206 2.04 24.75 35.17
N ALA A 207 3.31 24.35 35.09
CA ALA A 207 4.04 23.69 36.19
C ALA A 207 4.54 24.66 37.28
N LYS A 208 4.45 25.98 37.07
CA LYS A 208 4.90 26.97 38.08
C LYS A 208 4.05 26.87 39.34
N SER A 209 4.71 26.91 40.50
CA SER A 209 4.02 26.93 41.79
C SER A 209 3.13 28.17 41.93
N GLY A 210 1.89 28.00 42.38
CA GLY A 210 0.94 29.09 42.55
C GLY A 210 0.24 29.56 41.26
N MET A 211 0.35 28.81 40.17
CA MET A 211 -0.42 29.04 38.94
C MET A 211 -1.94 29.00 39.24
N PRO A 212 -2.69 30.11 39.03
CA PRO A 212 -4.13 30.11 39.24
C PRO A 212 -4.83 29.12 38.30
N LEU A 213 -5.98 28.59 38.71
CA LEU A 213 -6.80 27.74 37.83
C LEU A 213 -7.38 28.55 36.64
N PRO A 214 -7.72 27.90 35.51
CA PRO A 214 -8.38 28.57 34.39
C PRO A 214 -9.72 29.17 34.82
N THR A 215 -10.01 30.39 34.37
CA THR A 215 -11.31 31.03 34.61
C THR A 215 -12.38 30.38 33.74
N ARG A 216 -13.66 30.67 34.00
CA ARG A 216 -14.76 30.15 33.17
C ARG A 216 -14.60 30.56 31.70
N LEU A 217 -14.15 31.79 31.44
CA LEU A 217 -13.99 32.33 30.10
C LEU A 217 -12.79 31.69 29.38
N GLU A 218 -11.69 31.47 30.11
CA GLU A 218 -10.52 30.75 29.56
C GLU A 218 -10.84 29.28 29.25
N ALA A 219 -11.60 28.60 30.13
CA ALA A 219 -12.06 27.25 29.87
C ALA A 219 -13.01 27.20 28.65
N ALA A 220 -13.92 28.17 28.51
CA ALA A 220 -14.80 28.27 27.34
C ALA A 220 -14.00 28.51 26.04
N LEU A 221 -12.97 29.36 26.09
CA LEU A 221 -12.06 29.56 24.97
C LEU A 221 -11.25 28.30 24.63
N ALA A 222 -10.80 27.55 25.64
CA ALA A 222 -10.10 26.28 25.42
C ALA A 222 -10.98 25.26 24.69
N VAL A 223 -12.28 25.18 25.03
CA VAL A 223 -13.24 24.34 24.31
C VAL A 223 -13.39 24.80 22.86
N ALA A 224 -13.62 26.09 22.62
CA ALA A 224 -13.76 26.62 21.25
C ALA A 224 -12.51 26.41 20.39
N ARG A 225 -11.31 26.51 20.98
CA ARG A 225 -10.05 26.18 20.30
C ARG A 225 -9.97 24.70 19.94
N ALA A 226 -10.33 23.81 20.86
CA ALA A 226 -10.36 22.38 20.58
C ALA A 226 -11.37 22.02 19.48
N GLU A 227 -12.53 22.69 19.44
CA GLU A 227 -13.51 22.53 18.37
C GLU A 227 -12.97 23.02 17.02
N LEU A 228 -12.24 24.14 16.98
CA LEU A 228 -11.55 24.60 15.78
C LEU A 228 -10.50 23.58 15.31
N THR A 229 -9.64 23.08 16.21
CA THR A 229 -8.66 22.05 15.86
C THR A 229 -9.34 20.77 15.35
N ALA A 230 -10.46 20.36 15.95
CA ALA A 230 -11.21 19.20 15.48
C ALA A 230 -11.81 19.44 14.09
N ALA A 231 -12.28 20.65 13.79
CA ALA A 231 -12.76 21.02 12.46
C ALA A 231 -11.63 21.05 11.42
N GLU A 232 -10.46 21.59 11.77
CA GLU A 232 -9.26 21.60 10.93
C GLU A 232 -8.77 20.18 10.62
N LEU A 233 -8.75 19.29 11.63
CA LEU A 233 -8.47 17.86 11.42
C LEU A 233 -9.52 17.18 10.52
N GLY A 234 -10.77 17.62 10.60
CA GLY A 234 -11.82 17.19 9.69
C GLY A 234 -11.49 17.47 8.22
N VAL A 235 -10.87 18.61 7.91
CA VAL A 235 -10.35 18.95 6.58
C VAL A 235 -9.13 18.10 6.23
N GLU A 236 -8.25 17.82 7.19
CA GLU A 236 -7.09 16.96 6.92
C GLU A 236 -7.48 15.50 6.65
N HIS A 237 -8.54 14.97 7.27
CA HIS A 237 -9.03 13.62 6.99
C HIS A 237 -9.66 13.48 5.58
N THR A 238 -10.09 14.57 4.94
CA THR A 238 -10.55 14.52 3.53
C THR A 238 -9.37 14.45 2.55
N ARG A 239 -8.15 14.74 3.03
CA ARG A 239 -6.91 14.71 2.23
C ARG A 239 -6.15 13.43 2.57
N ILE A 240 -6.25 12.44 1.71
CA ILE A 240 -5.59 11.16 1.91
C ILE A 240 -4.11 11.29 1.54
N ARG A 241 -3.23 11.20 2.53
CA ARG A 241 -1.79 11.49 2.41
C ARG A 241 -0.91 10.26 2.38
N ALA A 242 0.30 10.41 1.83
CA ALA A 242 1.35 9.39 1.89
C ALA A 242 1.89 9.24 3.32
N PRO A 243 1.93 8.01 3.90
CA PRO A 243 2.38 7.80 5.27
C PRO A 243 3.91 7.88 5.44
N PHE A 244 4.68 7.67 4.37
CA PHE A 244 6.15 7.75 4.33
C PHE A 244 6.62 8.03 2.90
N ASP A 245 7.92 8.26 2.70
CA ASP A 245 8.51 8.45 1.37
C ASP A 245 8.49 7.14 0.56
N GLY A 246 8.02 7.18 -0.68
CA GLY A 246 7.90 5.96 -1.48
C GLY A 246 7.30 6.17 -2.86
N THR A 247 6.81 5.09 -3.45
CA THR A 247 6.29 5.09 -4.81
C THR A 247 4.87 4.56 -4.85
N VAL A 248 4.04 5.19 -5.68
CA VAL A 248 2.67 4.77 -5.96
C VAL A 248 2.70 3.54 -6.87
N LEU A 249 2.36 2.38 -6.31
CA LEU A 249 2.39 1.09 -7.01
C LEU A 249 1.13 0.85 -7.83
N ASN A 250 -0.02 1.33 -7.36
CA ASN A 250 -1.28 1.23 -8.10
C ASN A 250 -2.27 2.29 -7.63
N VAL A 251 -3.08 2.82 -8.55
CA VAL A 251 -4.18 3.74 -8.25
C VAL A 251 -5.48 3.06 -8.66
N ILE A 252 -6.32 2.74 -7.68
CA ILE A 252 -7.58 2.01 -7.88
C ILE A 252 -8.75 2.99 -7.90
N ALA A 253 -8.66 4.04 -7.09
CA ALA A 253 -9.63 5.12 -7.00
C ALA A 253 -9.91 5.79 -8.36
N LYS A 254 -11.16 6.26 -8.54
CA LYS A 254 -11.53 7.13 -9.66
C LYS A 254 -12.27 8.37 -9.16
N GLU A 255 -12.02 9.48 -9.84
CA GLU A 255 -12.74 10.73 -9.59
C GLU A 255 -14.25 10.52 -9.76
N GLY A 256 -15.03 11.11 -8.84
CA GLY A 256 -16.47 10.98 -8.78
C GLY A 256 -16.99 9.74 -8.03
N GLU A 257 -16.15 8.76 -7.72
CA GLU A 257 -16.53 7.64 -6.85
C GLU A 257 -16.71 8.08 -5.39
N VAL A 258 -17.49 7.32 -4.63
CA VAL A 258 -17.65 7.53 -3.18
C VAL A 258 -16.68 6.62 -2.45
N ALA A 259 -15.70 7.22 -1.79
CA ALA A 259 -14.78 6.52 -0.91
C ALA A 259 -15.43 6.22 0.44
N THR A 260 -15.15 5.04 1.00
CA THR A 260 -15.64 4.62 2.32
C THR A 260 -14.49 4.01 3.13
N PRO A 261 -14.43 4.25 4.45
CA PRO A 261 -13.41 3.66 5.30
C PRO A 261 -13.59 2.14 5.42
N SER A 262 -12.86 1.37 4.61
CA SER A 262 -12.88 -0.08 4.61
C SER A 262 -11.56 -0.64 4.09
N PRO A 263 -10.98 -1.69 4.71
CA PRO A 263 -9.81 -2.39 4.19
C PRO A 263 -9.99 -2.91 2.76
N GLU A 264 -11.23 -3.24 2.39
CA GLU A 264 -11.59 -3.73 1.06
C GLU A 264 -11.69 -2.60 0.02
N ASN A 265 -11.86 -1.34 0.46
CA ASN A 265 -12.00 -0.18 -0.42
C ASN A 265 -10.67 0.61 -0.47
N THR A 266 -9.66 -0.02 -1.07
CA THR A 266 -8.34 0.58 -1.25
C THR A 266 -8.38 1.63 -2.36
N LEU A 267 -7.91 2.83 -2.06
CA LEU A 267 -7.79 3.93 -3.02
C LEU A 267 -6.47 3.86 -3.78
N VAL A 268 -5.37 3.66 -3.05
CA VAL A 268 -4.00 3.67 -3.57
C VAL A 268 -3.20 2.55 -2.91
N VAL A 269 -2.38 1.85 -3.69
CA VAL A 269 -1.37 0.92 -3.19
C VAL A 269 -0.01 1.61 -3.27
N PHE A 270 0.70 1.63 -2.14
CA PHE A 270 1.89 2.43 -1.92
C PHE A 270 3.01 1.58 -1.32
N GLY A 271 4.28 1.87 -1.65
CA GLY A 271 5.42 1.17 -1.04
C GLY A 271 6.77 1.83 -1.26
N ASP A 272 7.71 1.58 -0.34
CA ASP A 272 9.10 2.04 -0.42
C ASP A 272 9.93 1.07 -1.28
N LEU A 273 10.29 1.52 -2.48
CA LEU A 273 11.11 0.78 -3.45
C LEU A 273 12.62 0.97 -3.27
N SER A 274 13.09 1.62 -2.21
CA SER A 274 14.54 1.82 -1.95
C SER A 274 15.32 0.52 -1.78
N THR A 275 14.65 -0.53 -1.31
CA THR A 275 15.17 -1.89 -1.18
C THR A 275 14.03 -2.88 -1.43
N MET A 276 14.36 -4.02 -2.04
CA MET A 276 13.37 -5.04 -2.37
C MET A 276 13.47 -6.20 -1.37
N LYS A 277 12.32 -6.72 -0.95
CA LYS A 277 12.22 -7.88 -0.08
C LYS A 277 11.49 -9.01 -0.78
N VAL A 278 11.68 -10.23 -0.28
CA VAL A 278 10.92 -11.40 -0.69
C VAL A 278 10.31 -12.02 0.54
N ARG A 279 8.98 -12.12 0.55
CA ARG A 279 8.25 -12.94 1.50
C ARG A 279 8.27 -14.37 1.00
N ALA A 280 9.07 -15.22 1.62
CA ALA A 280 9.21 -16.63 1.29
C ALA A 280 8.34 -17.49 2.22
N GLU A 281 7.57 -18.42 1.64
CA GLU A 281 6.76 -19.40 2.37
C GLU A 281 7.52 -20.73 2.40
N VAL A 282 8.18 -21.01 3.53
CA VAL A 282 9.01 -22.21 3.73
C VAL A 282 8.15 -23.32 4.32
N GLU A 283 8.16 -24.53 3.75
CA GLU A 283 7.38 -25.65 4.33
C GLU A 283 7.84 -25.97 5.77
N GLU A 284 6.91 -26.35 6.65
CA GLU A 284 7.18 -26.71 8.05
C GLU A 284 8.35 -27.71 8.20
N ARG A 285 8.46 -28.68 7.28
CA ARG A 285 9.52 -29.70 7.28
C ARG A 285 10.92 -29.13 7.16
N ASP A 286 11.04 -27.97 6.53
CA ASP A 286 12.30 -27.27 6.27
C ASP A 286 12.52 -26.08 7.22
N ALA A 287 11.55 -25.76 8.07
CA ALA A 287 11.62 -24.68 9.06
C ALA A 287 12.86 -24.77 9.97
N ALA A 288 13.27 -25.98 10.37
CA ALA A 288 14.45 -26.19 11.22
C ALA A 288 15.79 -25.90 10.51
N LYS A 289 15.80 -25.79 9.18
CA LYS A 289 17.00 -25.62 8.35
C LYS A 289 17.30 -24.16 8.01
N ILE A 290 16.37 -23.26 8.31
CA ILE A 290 16.50 -21.82 8.02
C ILE A 290 16.87 -21.02 9.28
N ARG A 291 17.68 -19.97 9.12
CA ARG A 291 18.08 -19.07 10.22
C ARG A 291 18.14 -17.61 9.78
N VAL A 292 17.89 -16.71 10.72
CA VAL A 292 18.11 -15.27 10.50
C VAL A 292 19.58 -15.02 10.20
N GLY A 293 19.84 -14.25 9.15
CA GLY A 293 21.18 -13.93 8.67
C GLY A 293 21.76 -14.89 7.62
N GLN A 294 21.04 -15.95 7.26
CA GLN A 294 21.46 -16.92 6.24
C GLN A 294 21.43 -16.30 4.84
N ARG A 295 22.39 -16.68 3.98
CA ARG A 295 22.43 -16.26 2.57
C ARG A 295 21.44 -17.07 1.74
N VAL A 296 20.76 -16.40 0.82
CA VAL A 296 19.80 -17.03 -0.09
C VAL A 296 20.06 -16.61 -1.54
N VAL A 297 19.61 -17.44 -2.46
CA VAL A 297 19.55 -17.16 -3.90
C VAL A 297 18.10 -17.14 -4.32
N VAL A 298 17.69 -16.09 -5.00
CA VAL A 298 16.33 -15.87 -5.50
C VAL A 298 16.36 -15.94 -7.02
N ARG A 299 15.46 -16.74 -7.59
CA ARG A 299 15.29 -16.91 -9.03
C ARG A 299 13.89 -16.49 -9.46
N ALA A 300 13.81 -15.76 -10.56
CA ALA A 300 12.55 -15.31 -11.13
C ALA A 300 12.39 -15.87 -12.55
N ASP A 301 11.17 -16.28 -12.91
CA ASP A 301 10.91 -16.80 -14.27
C ASP A 301 11.18 -15.79 -15.37
N ALA A 302 10.94 -14.51 -15.07
CA ALA A 302 11.17 -13.42 -16.00
C ALA A 302 12.68 -13.23 -16.29
N TYR A 303 13.55 -13.76 -15.42
CA TYR A 303 15.01 -13.63 -15.51
C TYR A 303 15.67 -15.01 -15.28
N PRO A 304 15.49 -15.98 -16.21
CA PRO A 304 15.91 -17.38 -15.99
C PRO A 304 17.43 -17.55 -15.88
N ASP A 305 18.20 -16.63 -16.45
CA ASP A 305 19.66 -16.66 -16.48
C ASP A 305 20.32 -15.79 -15.40
N GLN A 306 19.53 -15.20 -14.48
CA GLN A 306 20.03 -14.32 -13.43
C GLN A 306 19.64 -14.83 -12.04
N ASP A 307 20.67 -14.99 -11.20
CA ASP A 307 20.52 -15.31 -9.79
C ASP A 307 20.63 -14.02 -8.96
N PHE A 308 19.64 -13.75 -8.12
CA PHE A 308 19.65 -12.61 -7.20
C PHE A 308 20.05 -13.08 -5.80
N GLU A 309 21.05 -12.45 -5.19
CA GLU A 309 21.44 -12.78 -3.82
C GLU A 309 20.66 -11.95 -2.80
N GLY A 310 20.50 -12.51 -1.61
CA GLY A 310 19.90 -11.81 -0.49
C GLY A 310 20.24 -12.45 0.86
N ARG A 311 19.60 -11.94 1.91
CA ARG A 311 19.79 -12.41 3.28
C ARG A 311 18.46 -12.51 4.02
N VAL A 312 18.29 -13.57 4.81
CA VAL A 312 17.14 -13.70 5.71
C VAL A 312 17.24 -12.66 6.82
N THR A 313 16.21 -11.81 6.96
CA THR A 313 16.16 -10.75 7.98
C THR A 313 15.25 -11.11 9.15
N SER A 314 14.13 -11.79 8.88
CA SER A 314 13.23 -12.28 9.92
C SER A 314 12.55 -13.58 9.50
N ILE A 315 12.12 -14.35 10.50
CA ILE A 315 11.36 -15.59 10.34
C ILE A 315 10.17 -15.48 11.31
N ALA A 316 8.96 -15.76 10.83
CA ALA A 316 7.76 -15.78 11.65
C ALA A 316 7.89 -16.83 12.77
N GLN A 317 7.18 -16.63 13.88
CA GLN A 317 7.14 -17.59 14.99
C GLN A 317 5.86 -18.45 14.99
N SER A 318 5.06 -18.33 13.94
CA SER A 318 3.81 -19.07 13.76
C SER A 318 3.77 -19.64 12.35
N LEU A 319 3.16 -20.82 12.24
CA LEU A 319 2.82 -21.44 10.96
C LEU A 319 1.46 -20.92 10.48
N SER A 320 1.33 -20.77 9.17
CA SER A 320 0.10 -20.33 8.51
C SER A 320 -0.15 -21.18 7.26
N PRO A 321 -1.40 -21.26 6.77
CA PRO A 321 -1.67 -21.77 5.44
C PRO A 321 -0.95 -20.94 4.36
N PRO A 322 -0.50 -21.55 3.25
CA PRO A 322 0.21 -20.84 2.20
C PRO A 322 -0.71 -19.86 1.46
N ASN A 323 -0.28 -18.60 1.37
CA ASN A 323 -0.96 -17.56 0.59
C ASN A 323 -0.44 -17.52 -0.86
N ILE A 324 0.73 -18.10 -1.13
CA ILE A 324 1.32 -18.19 -2.46
C ILE A 324 0.98 -19.57 -3.06
N GLN A 325 0.11 -19.57 -4.07
CA GLN A 325 -0.23 -20.80 -4.78
C GLN A 325 1.03 -21.41 -5.42
N SER A 326 1.38 -22.61 -4.98
CA SER A 326 2.44 -23.43 -5.56
C SER A 326 2.16 -23.73 -7.03
N ARG A 327 3.21 -23.84 -7.83
CA ARG A 327 3.08 -24.14 -9.26
C ARG A 327 2.76 -25.63 -9.45
N GLY A 328 1.61 -25.94 -10.03
CA GLY A 328 1.22 -27.31 -10.40
C GLY A 328 -0.09 -27.79 -9.74
N PRO A 329 -0.55 -29.02 -10.04
CA PRO A 329 -1.87 -29.53 -9.64
C PRO A 329 -2.00 -29.90 -8.15
N ARG A 330 -1.00 -29.60 -7.31
CA ARG A 330 -1.06 -29.88 -5.87
C ARG A 330 -2.05 -28.91 -5.22
N ARG A 331 -3.13 -29.46 -4.66
CA ARG A 331 -4.09 -28.72 -3.82
C ARG A 331 -3.44 -28.45 -2.46
N PRO A 332 -3.29 -27.19 -2.02
CA PRO A 332 -2.49 -26.85 -0.85
C PRO A 332 -3.33 -26.82 0.44
N ASN A 333 -4.04 -27.91 0.76
CA ASN A 333 -4.94 -27.88 1.92
C ASN A 333 -4.30 -28.41 3.22
N ASP A 334 -3.19 -29.15 3.15
CA ASP A 334 -2.61 -29.84 4.32
C ASP A 334 -1.13 -29.50 4.58
N VAL A 335 -0.58 -28.43 3.97
CA VAL A 335 0.81 -28.03 4.21
C VAL A 335 0.80 -26.68 4.92
N GLU A 336 1.39 -26.66 6.11
CA GLU A 336 1.66 -25.42 6.83
C GLU A 336 3.03 -24.85 6.40
N VAL A 337 3.08 -23.52 6.26
CA VAL A 337 4.29 -22.80 5.88
C VAL A 337 4.70 -21.80 6.95
N LEU A 338 6.01 -21.62 7.07
CA LEU A 338 6.68 -20.64 7.88
C LEU A 338 7.10 -19.47 6.99
N GLU A 339 6.59 -18.27 7.27
CA GLU A 339 6.98 -17.07 6.53
C GLU A 339 8.39 -16.62 6.93
N ALA A 340 9.25 -16.41 5.95
CA ALA A 340 10.59 -15.85 6.11
C ALA A 340 10.74 -14.61 5.21
N MET A 341 11.22 -13.52 5.78
CA MET A 341 11.53 -12.30 5.03
C MET A 341 12.99 -12.32 4.60
N VAL A 342 13.20 -12.13 3.30
CA VAL A 342 14.52 -12.02 2.67
C VAL A 342 14.68 -10.60 2.16
N GLU A 343 15.78 -9.95 2.51
CA GLU A 343 16.18 -8.68 1.88
C GLU A 343 17.13 -8.99 0.72
N LEU A 344 16.86 -8.40 -0.46
CA LEU A 344 17.68 -8.59 -1.65
C LEU A 344 18.86 -7.62 -1.64
N ASP A 345 20.01 -8.09 -2.11
CA ASP A 345 21.20 -7.27 -2.24
C ASP A 345 21.02 -6.30 -3.43
N GLY A 346 21.06 -4.99 -3.16
CA GLY A 346 20.89 -3.95 -4.18
C GLY A 346 19.45 -3.74 -4.65
N LEU A 347 19.30 -3.22 -5.88
CA LEU A 347 18.02 -2.96 -6.53
C LEU A 347 17.89 -3.85 -7.78
N PRO A 348 17.54 -5.13 -7.60
CA PRO A 348 17.35 -6.01 -8.74
C PRO A 348 16.15 -5.53 -9.58
N PRO A 349 16.12 -5.81 -10.90
CA PRO A 349 15.01 -5.43 -11.79
C PRO A 349 13.76 -6.29 -11.57
N LEU A 350 13.47 -6.65 -10.31
CA LEU A 350 12.28 -7.40 -9.93
C LEU A 350 11.16 -6.43 -9.56
N LEU A 351 9.97 -6.67 -10.09
CA LEU A 351 8.77 -5.90 -9.79
C LEU A 351 8.09 -6.43 -8.53
N THR A 352 7.43 -5.54 -7.79
CA THR A 352 6.56 -5.94 -6.66
C THR A 352 5.45 -6.86 -7.15
N GLY A 353 5.10 -7.85 -6.34
CA GLY A 353 4.11 -8.88 -6.68
C GLY A 353 4.66 -10.04 -7.54
N MET A 354 5.89 -9.95 -8.08
CA MET A 354 6.49 -11.06 -8.82
C MET A 354 6.67 -12.29 -7.92
N ARG A 355 6.35 -13.46 -8.46
CA ARG A 355 6.64 -14.74 -7.81
C ARG A 355 8.07 -15.16 -8.12
N VAL A 356 8.75 -15.66 -7.11
CA VAL A 356 10.14 -16.09 -7.19
C VAL A 356 10.33 -17.40 -6.43
N ASP A 357 11.35 -18.16 -6.81
CA ASP A 357 11.79 -19.33 -6.04
C ASP A 357 13.01 -18.92 -5.21
N VAL A 358 12.95 -19.18 -3.92
CA VAL A 358 13.98 -18.82 -2.94
C VAL A 358 14.71 -20.08 -2.49
N PHE A 359 16.03 -20.09 -2.64
CA PHE A 359 16.90 -21.19 -2.28
C PHE A 359 17.83 -20.79 -1.14
N PHE A 360 17.78 -21.51 -0.03
CA PHE A 360 18.57 -21.22 1.15
C PHE A 360 19.92 -21.94 1.08
N LYS A 361 21.03 -21.21 1.18
CA LYS A 361 22.38 -21.81 1.18
C LYS A 361 22.63 -22.53 2.52
N HIS A 362 23.37 -23.63 2.53
CA HIS A 362 23.78 -24.26 3.79
C HIS A 362 24.66 -23.29 4.61
N ASP A 363 24.44 -23.25 5.92
CA ASP A 363 25.30 -22.50 6.83
C ASP A 363 26.72 -23.09 6.81
N ALA A 364 27.70 -22.31 6.32
CA ALA A 364 29.11 -22.68 6.41
C ALA A 364 29.61 -22.76 7.87
N THR A 365 28.89 -22.17 8.83
CA THR A 365 29.19 -22.18 10.26
C THR A 365 28.71 -23.43 10.99
N ALA A 366 27.93 -24.31 10.36
CA ALA A 366 27.45 -25.56 10.98
C ALA A 366 28.46 -26.71 10.86
N SER A 367 29.58 -26.55 10.15
CA SER A 367 30.60 -27.62 9.97
C SER A 367 31.63 -27.70 11.10
N THR A 368 31.46 -26.95 12.19
CA THR A 368 32.35 -27.03 13.36
C THR A 368 31.53 -27.25 14.63
N LYS A 369 31.05 -28.47 14.85
CA LYS A 369 30.74 -28.96 16.19
C LYS A 369 30.79 -30.48 16.25
#